data_AF-A0A9E4JMI2-F1
#
_entry.id   AF-A0A9E4JMI2-F1
#
_cell.length_a   1.000
_cell.length_b   1.000
_cell.length_c   1.000
_cell.angle_alpha   90.00
_cell.angle_beta   90.00
_cell.angle_gamma   90.00
#
_symmetry.space_group_name_H-M   'P 1'
#
loop_
_entity.id
_entity.type
_entity.pdbx_description
1 polymer ?
#
loop_
_entity_poly.entity_id
_entity_poly.type
_entity_poly.pdbx_seq_one_letter_code
_entity_poly.pdbx_strand_id
1 'polypeptide(L)'
;MRRRIKLLSFTVATTIALLLLGATLVVLGIFDEILKWDIFSAKVEAVLFGIFWASVALSVFGVAITFVLGIQEIVSAIGSLKRNPELDSYNVVPEAPKTTYLLYMVGLVSVFSALIGVLSWVNNRITVHRTQVFKEIAAEQMQNLQDKWVEQVSAITTPPRNNVPLSLHELIQSVAKLSFVNQMTLYLPDTQDETVIWSYNSWEGYNKNNGFDRTFVAKEYEQAIQAAFAGKPELLQVINERTGFTWYYGVKNPQDKAIAVLRIDGNTQENFREYRLDGESR
;
A
#
# COMPACT_ATOMS: atom_id res chain seq x y z
N MET A 1 29.07 25.68 -37.83
CA MET A 1 28.20 24.48 -37.73
C MET A 1 28.54 23.56 -36.55
N ARG A 2 29.74 22.97 -36.45
CA ARG A 2 30.12 22.01 -35.37
C ARG A 2 29.84 22.47 -33.93
N ARG A 3 30.04 23.76 -33.61
CA ARG A 3 29.80 24.33 -32.26
C ARG A 3 28.30 24.44 -31.91
N ARG A 4 27.45 24.78 -32.90
CA ARG A 4 25.99 24.84 -32.74
C ARG A 4 25.37 23.44 -32.60
N ILE A 5 25.87 22.47 -33.37
CA ILE A 5 25.42 21.06 -33.28
C ILE A 5 25.80 20.44 -31.92
N LYS A 6 26.99 20.74 -31.38
CA LYS A 6 27.39 20.32 -30.03
C LYS A 6 26.55 20.97 -28.93
N LEU A 7 26.18 22.24 -29.08
CA LEU A 7 25.27 22.92 -28.13
C LEU A 7 23.88 22.29 -28.17
N LEU A 8 23.33 22.03 -29.36
CA LEU A 8 22.02 21.37 -29.50
C LEU A 8 22.04 19.94 -28.92
N SER A 9 23.08 19.15 -29.17
CA SER A 9 23.16 17.78 -28.61
C SER A 9 23.34 17.80 -27.10
N PHE A 10 24.03 18.79 -26.55
CA PHE A 10 24.16 18.99 -25.11
C PHE A 10 22.82 19.36 -24.50
N THR A 11 22.10 20.35 -25.07
CA THR A 11 20.76 20.73 -24.62
C THR A 11 19.79 19.56 -24.65
N VAL A 12 19.77 18.77 -25.74
CA VAL A 12 18.92 17.57 -25.84
C VAL A 12 19.29 16.53 -24.78
N ALA A 13 20.59 16.25 -24.58
CA ALA A 13 21.03 15.31 -23.54
C ALA A 13 20.68 15.78 -22.13
N THR A 14 20.83 17.08 -21.84
CA THR A 14 20.45 17.67 -20.56
C THR A 14 18.94 17.62 -20.34
N THR A 15 18.13 17.90 -21.36
CA THR A 15 16.66 17.80 -21.28
C THR A 15 16.20 16.36 -21.06
N ILE A 16 16.82 15.39 -21.75
CA ILE A 16 16.53 13.97 -21.53
C ILE A 16 16.91 13.54 -20.11
N ALA A 17 18.08 13.96 -19.60
CA ALA A 17 18.51 13.66 -18.25
C ALA A 17 17.57 14.29 -17.19
N LEU A 18 17.11 15.52 -17.42
CA LEU A 18 16.15 16.20 -16.55
C LEU A 18 14.76 15.57 -16.58
N LEU A 19 14.29 15.12 -17.75
CA LEU A 19 13.04 14.37 -17.87
C LEU A 19 13.12 13.01 -17.16
N LEU A 20 14.25 12.31 -17.29
CA LEU A 20 14.50 11.05 -16.58
C LEU A 20 14.52 11.26 -15.06
N LEU A 21 15.18 12.30 -14.57
CA LEU A 21 15.15 12.67 -13.15
C LEU A 21 13.74 13.02 -12.69
N GLY A 22 13.05 13.90 -13.42
CA GLY A 22 11.70 14.35 -13.08
C GLY A 22 10.70 13.20 -13.02
N ALA A 23 10.72 12.31 -14.01
CA ALA A 23 9.82 11.17 -14.02
C ALA A 23 10.22 10.08 -13.02
N THR A 24 11.51 9.88 -12.73
CA THR A 24 11.95 9.03 -11.60
C THR A 24 11.37 9.55 -10.28
N LEU A 25 11.40 10.87 -10.10
CA LEU A 25 10.89 11.53 -8.91
C LEU A 25 9.36 11.52 -8.83
N VAL A 26 8.64 11.65 -9.96
CA VAL A 26 7.18 11.43 -10.03
C VAL A 26 6.81 10.01 -9.67
N VAL A 27 7.56 9.01 -10.15
CA VAL A 27 7.32 7.64 -9.73
C VAL A 27 7.57 7.53 -8.22
N LEU A 28 8.68 8.05 -7.69
CA LEU A 28 8.91 8.08 -6.23
C LEU A 28 7.80 8.80 -5.44
N GLY A 29 7.21 9.88 -5.96
CA GLY A 29 6.11 10.62 -5.34
C GLY A 29 4.73 9.97 -5.47
N ILE A 30 4.45 9.21 -6.53
CA ILE A 30 3.25 8.34 -6.58
C ILE A 30 3.41 7.20 -5.57
N PHE A 31 4.63 6.68 -5.46
CA PHE A 31 4.96 5.69 -4.48
C PHE A 31 4.94 6.27 -3.05
N ASP A 32 5.18 7.56 -2.81
CA ASP A 32 4.99 8.21 -1.49
C ASP A 32 3.58 8.01 -0.94
N GLU A 33 2.58 8.39 -1.75
CA GLU A 33 1.16 8.31 -1.41
C GLU A 33 0.71 6.86 -1.17
N ILE A 34 1.37 5.90 -1.81
CA ILE A 34 1.09 4.46 -1.70
C ILE A 34 1.92 3.77 -0.60
N LEU A 35 3.16 4.20 -0.36
CA LEU A 35 4.16 3.54 0.48
C LEU A 35 4.15 4.02 1.92
N LYS A 36 3.64 5.23 2.22
CA LYS A 36 3.68 5.83 3.56
C LYS A 36 5.06 5.63 4.21
N TRP A 37 6.07 6.33 3.67
CA TRP A 37 7.53 6.14 3.84
C TRP A 37 8.03 5.60 5.19
N ASP A 38 7.89 4.30 5.43
CA ASP A 38 8.45 3.66 6.63
C ASP A 38 9.95 3.29 6.47
N ILE A 39 10.52 3.50 5.27
CA ILE A 39 11.89 3.08 4.91
C ILE A 39 12.95 4.16 5.20
N PHE A 40 12.58 5.45 5.11
CA PHE A 40 13.53 6.56 5.14
C PHE A 40 13.38 7.34 6.45
N SER A 41 14.46 7.91 6.99
CA SER A 41 14.32 8.81 8.16
C SER A 41 13.59 10.09 7.75
N ALA A 42 12.89 10.76 8.66
CA ALA A 42 12.15 12.00 8.37
C ALA A 42 13.02 13.08 7.69
N LYS A 43 14.34 13.07 7.95
CA LYS A 43 15.29 13.96 7.29
C LYS A 43 15.52 13.61 5.82
N VAL A 44 15.54 12.33 5.49
CA VAL A 44 15.70 11.86 4.10
C VAL A 44 14.40 12.03 3.32
N GLU A 45 13.25 11.82 3.96
CA GLU A 45 11.93 12.10 3.40
C GLU A 45 11.79 13.58 3.01
N ALA A 46 12.14 14.52 3.90
CA ALA A 46 12.13 15.95 3.60
C ALA A 46 13.06 16.34 2.44
N VAL A 47 14.24 15.70 2.34
CA VAL A 47 15.18 15.91 1.24
C VAL A 47 14.61 15.36 -0.07
N LEU A 48 14.02 14.17 -0.06
CA LEU A 48 13.40 13.56 -1.25
C LEU A 48 12.18 14.36 -1.72
N PHE A 49 11.36 14.87 -0.80
CA PHE A 49 10.25 15.79 -1.10
C PHE A 49 10.75 17.09 -1.73
N GLY A 50 11.82 17.68 -1.19
CA GLY A 50 12.44 18.87 -1.76
C GLY A 50 12.98 18.63 -3.17
N ILE A 51 13.64 17.49 -3.40
CA ILE A 51 14.17 17.09 -4.71
C ILE A 51 13.03 16.82 -5.70
N PHE A 52 11.93 16.20 -5.25
CA PHE A 52 10.73 15.96 -6.05
C PHE A 52 10.12 17.27 -6.57
N TRP A 53 9.79 18.20 -5.68
CA TRP A 53 9.20 19.48 -6.07
C TRP A 53 10.14 20.35 -6.90
N ALA A 54 11.44 20.34 -6.59
CA ALA A 54 12.44 21.02 -7.41
C ALA A 54 12.50 20.46 -8.85
N SER A 55 12.29 19.15 -9.02
CA SER A 55 12.34 18.51 -10.34
C SER A 55 11.03 18.64 -11.11
N VAL A 56 9.89 18.70 -10.43
CA VAL A 56 8.61 19.12 -11.01
C VAL A 56 8.72 20.56 -11.52
N ALA A 57 9.25 21.47 -10.70
CA ALA A 57 9.47 22.87 -11.10
C ALA A 57 10.43 22.98 -12.30
N LEU A 58 11.54 22.20 -12.31
CA LEU A 58 12.46 22.17 -13.45
C LEU A 58 11.82 21.59 -14.72
N SER A 59 10.94 20.59 -14.58
CA SER A 59 10.22 20.00 -15.72
C SER A 59 9.25 21.01 -16.34
N VAL A 60 8.49 21.73 -15.51
CA VAL A 60 7.62 22.83 -15.97
C VAL A 60 8.44 23.93 -16.65
N PHE A 61 9.58 24.30 -16.08
CA PHE A 61 10.49 25.28 -16.67
C PHE A 61 11.10 24.79 -17.99
N GLY A 62 11.46 23.52 -18.11
CA GLY A 62 11.96 22.91 -19.33
C GLY A 62 10.92 22.87 -20.45
N VAL A 63 9.67 22.54 -20.13
CA VAL A 63 8.54 22.61 -21.08
C VAL A 63 8.31 24.05 -21.53
N ALA A 64 8.31 25.01 -20.59
CA ALA A 64 8.16 26.43 -20.91
C ALA A 64 9.29 26.97 -21.80
N ILE A 65 10.55 26.62 -21.53
CA ILE A 65 11.70 26.99 -22.37
C ILE A 65 11.58 26.36 -23.75
N THR A 66 11.16 25.09 -23.85
CA THR A 66 10.97 24.43 -25.15
C THR A 66 9.87 25.11 -25.97
N PHE A 67 8.81 25.58 -25.29
CA PHE A 67 7.74 26.35 -25.92
C PHE A 67 8.22 27.75 -26.38
N VAL A 68 8.99 28.46 -25.55
CA VAL A 68 9.55 29.78 -25.87
C VAL A 68 10.59 29.69 -26.99
N LEU A 69 11.51 28.73 -26.93
CA LEU A 69 12.49 28.48 -27.99
C LEU A 69 11.79 28.04 -29.28
N GLY A 70 10.78 27.17 -29.21
CA GLY A 70 9.96 26.79 -30.35
C GLY A 70 9.24 27.98 -30.98
N ILE A 71 8.67 28.89 -30.18
CA ILE A 71 8.06 30.13 -30.68
C ILE A 71 9.13 31.06 -31.27
N GLN A 72 10.30 31.21 -30.65
CA GLN A 72 11.39 32.02 -31.20
C GLN A 72 11.93 31.47 -32.52
N GLU A 73 11.99 30.15 -32.68
CA GLU A 73 12.43 29.49 -33.91
C GLU A 73 11.38 29.63 -35.01
N ILE A 74 10.08 29.54 -34.67
CA ILE A 74 8.96 29.82 -35.58
C ILE A 74 8.94 31.29 -36.01
N VAL A 75 9.10 32.24 -35.07
CA VAL A 75 9.14 33.69 -35.37
C VAL A 75 10.38 34.06 -36.18
N SER A 76 11.52 33.44 -35.89
CA SER A 76 12.77 33.63 -36.67
C SER A 76 12.64 33.04 -38.08
N ALA A 77 11.99 31.87 -38.23
CA ALA A 77 11.70 31.25 -39.52
C ALA A 77 10.69 32.08 -40.34
N ILE A 78 9.64 32.61 -39.72
CA ILE A 78 8.68 33.53 -40.37
C ILE A 78 9.35 34.85 -40.73
N GLY A 79 10.22 35.37 -39.85
CA GLY A 79 10.99 36.59 -40.07
C GLY A 79 12.04 36.47 -41.17
N SER A 80 12.62 35.28 -41.37
CA SER A 80 13.56 35.00 -42.46
C SER A 80 12.86 34.77 -43.80
N LEU A 81 11.70 34.08 -43.80
CA LEU A 81 10.80 33.95 -44.96
C LEU A 81 10.32 35.30 -45.50
N LYS A 82 10.10 36.30 -44.63
CA LYS A 82 9.70 37.65 -45.03
C LYS A 82 10.84 38.50 -45.61
N ARG A 83 12.12 38.11 -45.42
CA ARG A 83 13.28 38.95 -45.73
C ARG A 83 14.08 38.51 -46.96
N ASN A 84 13.89 37.30 -47.48
CA ASN A 84 14.55 36.83 -48.71
C ASN A 84 13.68 35.78 -49.41
N PRO A 85 12.95 36.13 -50.49
CA PRO A 85 12.11 35.19 -51.22
C PRO A 85 12.88 34.24 -52.16
N GLU A 86 14.21 34.36 -52.28
CA GLU A 86 15.02 33.61 -53.27
C GLU A 86 15.97 32.55 -52.69
N LEU A 87 15.78 32.12 -51.44
CA LEU A 87 16.65 31.11 -50.79
C LEU A 87 15.97 29.73 -50.67
N ASP A 88 15.22 29.33 -51.70
CA ASP A 88 14.52 28.03 -51.75
C ASP A 88 15.43 26.81 -52.06
N SER A 89 16.76 26.94 -52.03
CA SER A 89 17.63 25.86 -52.53
C SER A 89 18.77 25.35 -51.64
N TYR A 90 19.02 25.86 -50.42
CA TYR A 90 20.25 25.45 -49.72
C TYR A 90 20.21 25.18 -48.21
N ASN A 91 19.05 25.02 -47.59
CA ASN A 91 19.00 24.51 -46.21
C ASN A 91 18.10 23.29 -46.10
N VAL A 92 18.58 22.17 -46.65
CA VAL A 92 18.15 20.84 -46.19
C VAL A 92 18.65 20.71 -44.75
N VAL A 93 17.80 21.09 -43.79
CA VAL A 93 18.00 20.74 -42.39
C VAL A 93 18.04 19.20 -42.35
N PRO A 94 19.14 18.57 -41.90
CA PRO A 94 19.17 17.11 -41.84
C PRO A 94 18.06 16.66 -40.90
N GLU A 95 17.06 15.93 -41.42
CA GLU A 95 16.10 15.21 -40.59
C GLU A 95 16.90 14.32 -39.64
N ALA A 96 16.76 14.54 -38.33
CA ALA A 96 17.34 13.64 -37.35
C ALA A 96 16.83 12.22 -37.67
N PRO A 97 17.71 11.21 -37.80
CA PRO A 97 17.30 9.88 -38.24
C PRO A 97 16.20 9.38 -37.30
N LYS A 98 15.00 9.09 -37.84
CA LYS A 98 13.80 8.65 -37.09
C LYS A 98 14.11 7.45 -36.16
N THR A 99 15.11 6.65 -36.52
CA THR A 99 15.64 5.52 -35.74
C THR A 99 16.33 5.92 -34.45
N THR A 100 17.05 7.04 -34.42
CA THR A 100 17.73 7.53 -33.21
C THR A 100 16.71 8.01 -32.17
N TYR A 101 15.67 8.72 -32.60
CA TYR A 101 14.56 9.12 -31.73
C TYR A 101 13.80 7.91 -31.16
N LEU A 102 13.55 6.89 -31.98
CA LEU A 102 12.90 5.65 -31.54
C LEU A 102 13.77 4.88 -30.54
N LEU A 103 15.09 4.81 -30.74
CA LEU A 103 16.04 4.24 -29.78
C LEU A 103 16.04 4.99 -28.45
N TYR A 104 15.99 6.34 -28.47
CA TYR A 104 15.87 7.14 -27.25
C TYR A 104 14.55 6.88 -26.52
N MET A 105 13.42 6.79 -27.25
CA MET A 105 12.11 6.48 -26.67
C MET A 105 12.08 5.07 -26.05
N VAL A 106 12.61 4.06 -26.74
CA VAL A 106 12.72 2.69 -26.21
C VAL A 106 13.65 2.65 -24.99
N GLY A 107 14.75 3.40 -25.02
CA GLY A 107 15.66 3.54 -23.88
C GLY A 107 14.97 4.16 -22.67
N LEU A 108 14.19 5.23 -22.87
CA LEU A 108 13.39 5.87 -21.82
C LEU A 108 12.37 4.89 -21.22
N VAL A 109 11.57 4.21 -22.06
CA VAL A 109 10.57 3.23 -21.61
C VAL A 109 11.22 2.09 -20.83
N SER A 110 12.39 1.61 -21.28
CA SER A 110 13.12 0.53 -20.59
C SER A 110 13.59 0.97 -19.20
N VAL A 111 14.11 2.21 -19.08
CA VAL A 111 14.54 2.76 -17.78
C VAL A 111 13.34 2.92 -16.84
N PHE A 112 12.21 3.43 -17.30
CA PHE A 112 11.01 3.54 -16.46
C PHE A 112 10.45 2.18 -16.05
N SER A 113 10.43 1.22 -16.97
CA SER A 113 9.97 -0.14 -16.67
C SER A 113 10.84 -0.79 -15.59
N ALA A 114 12.16 -0.64 -15.69
CA ALA A 114 13.10 -1.11 -14.69
C ALA A 114 12.88 -0.42 -13.33
N LEU A 115 12.71 0.90 -13.33
CA LEU A 115 12.48 1.69 -12.12
C LEU A 115 11.17 1.29 -11.41
N ILE A 116 10.07 1.17 -12.16
CA ILE A 116 8.77 0.73 -11.65
C ILE A 116 8.88 -0.70 -11.10
N GLY A 117 9.59 -1.59 -11.79
CA GLY A 117 9.82 -2.96 -11.33
C GLY A 117 10.58 -3.01 -10.00
N VAL A 118 11.68 -2.25 -9.88
CA VAL A 118 12.45 -2.17 -8.63
C VAL A 118 11.61 -1.60 -7.49
N LEU A 119 10.85 -0.53 -7.73
CA LEU A 119 10.00 0.08 -6.72
C LEU A 119 8.84 -0.81 -6.30
N SER A 120 8.22 -1.52 -7.24
CA SER A 120 7.20 -2.52 -6.95
C SER A 120 7.76 -3.67 -6.10
N TRP A 121 8.99 -4.10 -6.38
CA TRP A 121 9.65 -5.13 -5.58
C TRP A 121 9.94 -4.64 -4.15
N VAL A 122 10.47 -3.42 -4.00
CA VAL A 122 10.68 -2.78 -2.70
C VAL A 122 9.36 -2.63 -1.93
N ASN A 123 8.30 -2.15 -2.59
CA ASN A 123 6.95 -2.04 -2.01
C ASN A 123 6.44 -3.37 -1.46
N ASN A 124 6.57 -4.43 -2.26
CA ASN A 124 6.15 -5.76 -1.83
C ASN A 124 6.93 -6.23 -0.60
N ARG A 125 8.25 -6.01 -0.56
CA ARG A 125 9.08 -6.38 0.60
C ARG A 125 8.66 -5.64 1.87
N ILE A 126 8.35 -4.36 1.78
CA ILE A 126 7.88 -3.56 2.93
C ILE A 126 6.49 -4.03 3.36
N THR A 127 5.59 -4.25 2.41
CA THR A 127 4.23 -4.70 2.71
C THR A 127 4.23 -6.05 3.42
N VAL A 128 5.08 -6.98 2.97
CA VAL A 128 5.32 -8.26 3.65
C VAL A 128 5.82 -8.03 5.07
N HIS A 129 6.84 -7.19 5.27
CA HIS A 129 7.37 -6.89 6.59
C HIS A 129 6.32 -6.25 7.52
N ARG A 130 5.62 -5.22 7.06
CA ARG A 130 4.56 -4.55 7.84
C ARG A 130 3.44 -5.51 8.21
N THR A 131 3.07 -6.42 7.30
CA THR A 131 2.09 -7.48 7.58
C THR A 131 2.58 -8.40 8.69
N GLN A 132 3.85 -8.82 8.65
CA GLN A 132 4.43 -9.71 9.66
C GLN A 132 4.45 -9.03 11.03
N VAL A 133 4.96 -7.80 11.09
CA VAL A 133 4.99 -6.98 12.31
C VAL A 133 3.58 -6.82 12.90
N PHE A 134 2.59 -6.46 12.08
CA PHE A 134 1.19 -6.39 12.51
C PHE A 134 0.70 -7.70 13.15
N LYS A 135 0.95 -8.84 12.49
CA LYS A 135 0.48 -10.16 12.96
C LYS A 135 1.15 -10.57 14.25
N GLU A 136 2.43 -10.27 14.41
CA GLU A 136 3.18 -10.57 15.63
C GLU A 136 2.67 -9.73 16.83
N ILE A 137 2.49 -8.42 16.64
CA ILE A 137 1.93 -7.55 17.69
C ILE A 137 0.50 -7.98 18.03
N ALA A 138 -0.33 -8.26 17.02
CA ALA A 138 -1.69 -8.72 17.25
C ALA A 138 -1.69 -10.06 18.02
N ALA A 139 -0.77 -10.96 17.71
CA ALA A 139 -0.61 -12.23 18.42
C ALA A 139 -0.24 -12.04 19.89
N GLU A 140 0.75 -11.20 20.17
CA GLU A 140 1.17 -10.90 21.54
C GLU A 140 0.03 -10.26 22.35
N GLN A 141 -0.66 -9.26 21.79
CA GLN A 141 -1.77 -8.61 22.47
C GLN A 141 -2.93 -9.57 22.73
N MET A 142 -3.24 -10.46 21.79
CA MET A 142 -4.32 -11.44 22.02
C MET A 142 -3.92 -12.53 23.00
N GLN A 143 -2.67 -12.95 23.01
CA GLN A 143 -2.15 -13.89 24.00
C GLN A 143 -2.25 -13.32 25.42
N ASN A 144 -1.94 -12.04 25.61
CA ASN A 144 -2.10 -11.34 26.89
C ASN A 144 -3.57 -11.22 27.35
N LEU A 145 -4.52 -11.30 26.42
CA LEU A 145 -5.96 -11.23 26.69
C LEU A 145 -6.64 -12.61 26.67
N GLN A 146 -5.88 -13.69 26.45
CA GLN A 146 -6.41 -15.04 26.23
C GLN A 146 -7.37 -15.48 27.34
N ASP A 147 -6.98 -15.32 28.61
CA ASP A 147 -7.81 -15.76 29.74
C ASP A 147 -9.13 -15.00 29.81
N LYS A 148 -9.12 -13.68 29.51
CA LYS A 148 -10.34 -12.86 29.46
C LYS A 148 -11.25 -13.29 28.32
N TRP A 149 -10.68 -13.61 27.15
CA TRP A 149 -11.45 -14.14 26.03
C TRP A 149 -12.08 -15.49 26.38
N VAL A 150 -11.32 -16.40 26.96
CA VAL A 150 -11.82 -17.72 27.37
C VAL A 150 -12.94 -17.58 28.39
N GLU A 151 -12.78 -16.73 29.41
CA GLU A 151 -13.79 -16.48 30.43
C GLU A 151 -15.10 -15.97 29.81
N GLN A 152 -15.03 -14.91 28.99
CA GLN A 152 -16.22 -14.29 28.42
C GLN A 152 -16.91 -15.19 27.39
N VAL A 153 -16.14 -15.88 26.53
CA VAL A 153 -16.69 -16.75 25.48
C VAL A 153 -17.28 -18.02 26.09
N SER A 154 -16.63 -18.62 27.09
CA SER A 154 -17.12 -19.87 27.70
C SER A 154 -18.45 -19.69 28.43
N ALA A 155 -18.78 -18.48 28.85
CA ALA A 155 -20.08 -18.14 29.44
C ALA A 155 -21.22 -18.09 28.40
N ILE A 156 -20.90 -18.05 27.09
CA ILE A 156 -21.89 -17.95 26.01
C ILE A 156 -22.27 -19.35 25.55
N THR A 157 -23.40 -19.85 26.02
CA THR A 157 -23.97 -21.13 25.56
C THR A 157 -24.78 -20.99 24.27
N THR A 158 -25.38 -19.82 24.05
CA THR A 158 -26.09 -19.47 22.81
C THR A 158 -25.81 -18.00 22.48
N PRO A 159 -25.25 -17.69 21.30
CA PRO A 159 -24.93 -16.32 20.93
C PRO A 159 -26.19 -15.42 20.95
N PRO A 160 -26.19 -14.34 21.75
CA PRO A 160 -27.37 -13.49 21.90
C PRO A 160 -27.57 -12.59 20.67
N ARG A 161 -28.78 -12.59 20.11
CA ARG A 161 -29.15 -11.69 18.99
C ARG A 161 -29.40 -10.24 19.40
N ASN A 162 -29.56 -10.01 20.70
CA ASN A 162 -29.68 -8.70 21.33
C ASN A 162 -29.11 -8.78 22.75
N ASN A 163 -28.81 -7.63 23.36
CA ASN A 163 -28.25 -7.55 24.72
C ASN A 163 -26.96 -8.36 24.90
N VAL A 164 -26.00 -8.20 23.98
CA VAL A 164 -24.66 -8.74 24.17
C VAL A 164 -24.10 -8.26 25.51
N PRO A 165 -23.45 -9.12 26.32
CA PRO A 165 -22.85 -8.70 27.57
C PRO A 165 -21.94 -7.48 27.38
N LEU A 166 -22.13 -6.46 28.21
CA LEU A 166 -21.34 -5.22 28.12
C LEU A 166 -19.84 -5.50 28.23
N SER A 167 -19.45 -6.44 29.09
CA SER A 167 -18.07 -6.90 29.26
C SER A 167 -17.45 -7.43 27.96
N LEU A 168 -18.23 -8.17 27.16
CA LEU A 168 -17.77 -8.67 25.86
C LEU A 168 -17.65 -7.54 24.83
N HIS A 169 -18.62 -6.63 24.80
CA HIS A 169 -18.58 -5.45 23.95
C HIS A 169 -17.36 -4.57 24.26
N GLU A 170 -17.10 -4.31 25.55
CA GLU A 170 -15.94 -3.55 26.02
C GLU A 170 -14.62 -4.25 25.72
N LEU A 171 -14.56 -5.59 25.83
CA LEU A 171 -13.37 -6.36 25.47
C LEU A 171 -13.04 -6.22 23.97
N ILE A 172 -14.03 -6.38 23.08
CA ILE A 172 -13.82 -6.15 21.63
C ILE A 172 -13.42 -4.70 21.37
N GLN A 173 -14.09 -3.73 21.99
CA GLN A 173 -13.76 -2.31 21.85
C GLN A 173 -12.35 -1.98 22.35
N SER A 174 -11.87 -2.64 23.41
CA SER A 174 -10.51 -2.41 23.93
C SER A 174 -9.45 -2.78 22.90
N VAL A 175 -9.67 -3.85 22.14
CA VAL A 175 -8.79 -4.28 21.04
C VAL A 175 -8.96 -3.39 19.82
N ALA A 176 -10.19 -3.04 19.47
CA ALA A 176 -10.49 -2.16 18.34
C ALA A 176 -9.94 -0.73 18.51
N LYS A 177 -9.65 -0.30 19.75
CA LYS A 177 -9.04 1.00 20.06
C LYS A 177 -7.52 1.02 19.96
N LEU A 178 -6.87 -0.13 19.76
CA LEU A 178 -5.43 -0.18 19.51
C LEU A 178 -5.13 0.50 18.18
N SER A 179 -4.12 1.38 18.13
CA SER A 179 -3.83 2.22 16.95
C SER A 179 -3.60 1.40 15.66
N PHE A 180 -3.01 0.21 15.80
CA PHE A 180 -2.73 -0.71 14.72
C PHE A 180 -3.92 -1.62 14.33
N VAL A 181 -5.07 -1.52 15.02
CA VAL A 181 -6.29 -2.29 14.71
C VAL A 181 -7.33 -1.34 14.14
N ASN A 182 -7.94 -1.72 13.01
CA ASN A 182 -9.04 -0.98 12.41
C ASN A 182 -10.40 -1.52 12.90
N GLN A 183 -10.54 -2.85 12.93
CA GLN A 183 -11.75 -3.50 13.38
C GLN A 183 -11.48 -4.91 13.88
N MET A 184 -12.39 -5.41 14.70
CA MET A 184 -12.36 -6.76 15.23
C MET A 184 -13.74 -7.41 15.11
N THR A 185 -13.77 -8.67 14.71
CA THR A 185 -14.97 -9.50 14.66
C THR A 185 -14.74 -10.78 15.44
N LEU A 186 -15.64 -11.08 16.37
CA LEU A 186 -15.69 -12.33 17.11
C LEU A 186 -16.57 -13.33 16.36
N TYR A 187 -16.08 -14.54 16.14
CA TYR A 187 -16.82 -15.65 15.57
C TYR A 187 -17.01 -16.77 16.60
N LEU A 188 -18.22 -17.31 16.68
CA LEU A 188 -18.59 -18.45 17.51
C LEU A 188 -19.22 -19.56 16.65
N PRO A 189 -18.99 -20.84 16.96
CA PRO A 189 -19.64 -21.93 16.26
C PRO A 189 -21.15 -21.97 16.57
N ASP A 190 -21.97 -22.32 15.59
CA ASP A 190 -23.34 -22.73 15.84
C ASP A 190 -23.35 -24.20 16.29
N THR A 191 -23.97 -24.50 17.44
CA THR A 191 -23.99 -25.85 18.02
C THR A 191 -25.03 -26.77 17.37
N GLN A 192 -25.93 -26.22 16.55
CA GLN A 192 -27.02 -26.95 15.91
C GLN A 192 -26.83 -27.10 14.40
N ASP A 193 -26.02 -26.24 13.78
CA ASP A 193 -25.88 -26.17 12.33
C ASP A 193 -24.42 -25.89 11.93
N GLU A 194 -23.72 -26.92 11.48
CA GLU A 194 -22.31 -26.83 11.08
C GLU A 194 -22.07 -25.99 9.81
N THR A 195 -23.13 -25.59 9.11
CA THR A 195 -23.04 -24.71 7.93
C THR A 195 -23.06 -23.23 8.30
N VAL A 196 -23.14 -22.92 9.60
CA VAL A 196 -23.36 -21.58 10.10
C VAL A 196 -22.37 -21.21 11.19
N ILE A 197 -21.94 -19.96 11.15
CA ILE A 197 -21.16 -19.31 12.20
C ILE A 197 -21.88 -18.06 12.70
N TRP A 198 -21.74 -17.78 13.98
CA TRP A 198 -22.18 -16.53 14.57
C TRP A 198 -21.05 -15.51 14.53
N SER A 199 -21.35 -14.28 14.17
CA SER A 199 -20.38 -13.18 14.12
C SER A 199 -20.88 -11.99 14.91
N TYR A 200 -20.00 -11.35 15.66
CA TYR A 200 -20.28 -10.11 16.35
C TYR A 200 -19.13 -9.12 16.17
N ASN A 201 -19.49 -7.88 15.90
CA ASN A 201 -18.57 -6.76 15.76
C ASN A 201 -19.14 -5.56 16.53
N SER A 202 -18.26 -4.67 16.99
CA SER A 202 -18.67 -3.43 17.67
C SER A 202 -18.20 -2.23 16.86
N TRP A 203 -19.04 -1.78 15.94
CA TRP A 203 -18.73 -0.64 15.06
C TRP A 203 -19.09 0.70 15.71
N GLU A 204 -20.05 0.69 16.62
CA GLU A 204 -20.63 1.87 17.26
C GLU A 204 -20.65 1.70 18.78
N GLY A 205 -21.08 2.74 19.50
CA GLY A 205 -21.32 2.67 20.94
C GLY A 205 -22.29 1.54 21.31
N TYR A 206 -22.24 1.11 22.56
CA TYR A 206 -23.03 -0.01 23.04
C TYR A 206 -24.55 0.20 22.81
N ASN A 207 -25.17 -0.72 22.08
CA ASN A 207 -26.60 -0.74 21.83
C ASN A 207 -27.18 -2.12 22.17
N LYS A 208 -28.16 -2.12 23.08
CA LYS A 208 -28.86 -3.33 23.55
C LYS A 208 -29.64 -4.06 22.45
N ASN A 209 -29.96 -3.38 21.35
CA ASN A 209 -30.67 -3.99 20.23
C ASN A 209 -29.72 -4.73 19.27
N ASN A 210 -28.40 -4.52 19.40
CA ASN A 210 -27.41 -5.19 18.55
C ASN A 210 -27.01 -6.53 19.18
N GLY A 211 -26.66 -7.49 18.33
CA GLY A 211 -26.12 -8.76 18.79
C GLY A 211 -25.41 -9.54 17.71
N PHE A 212 -25.30 -10.84 17.93
CA PHE A 212 -24.64 -11.73 16.99
C PHE A 212 -25.51 -11.94 15.74
N ASP A 213 -24.87 -11.79 14.59
CA ASP A 213 -25.42 -12.14 13.30
C ASP A 213 -25.11 -13.58 12.96
N ARG A 214 -26.08 -14.26 12.35
CA ARG A 214 -25.97 -15.64 11.91
C ARG A 214 -25.59 -15.64 10.43
N THR A 215 -24.42 -16.18 10.10
CA THR A 215 -23.87 -16.16 8.72
C THR A 215 -23.65 -17.57 8.21
N PHE A 216 -24.09 -17.85 6.98
CA PHE A 216 -23.80 -19.11 6.31
C PHE A 216 -22.34 -19.14 5.84
N VAL A 217 -21.66 -20.25 6.10
CA VAL A 217 -20.28 -20.48 5.69
C VAL A 217 -20.24 -20.63 4.17
N ALA A 218 -19.72 -19.62 3.49
CA ALA A 218 -19.62 -19.61 2.03
C ALA A 218 -18.21 -19.25 1.54
N LYS A 219 -17.55 -18.32 2.24
CA LYS A 219 -16.23 -17.81 1.84
C LYS A 219 -15.11 -18.67 2.39
N GLU A 220 -13.95 -18.61 1.74
CA GLU A 220 -12.76 -19.39 2.13
C GLU A 220 -12.36 -19.17 3.60
N TYR A 221 -12.35 -17.92 4.09
CA TYR A 221 -12.00 -17.66 5.48
C TYR A 221 -13.05 -18.18 6.47
N GLU A 222 -14.33 -18.22 6.09
CA GLU A 222 -15.41 -18.75 6.92
C GLU A 222 -15.28 -20.27 7.02
N GLN A 223 -14.90 -20.94 5.91
CA GLN A 223 -14.58 -22.37 5.90
C GLN A 223 -13.37 -22.68 6.78
N ALA A 224 -12.34 -21.85 6.76
CA ALA A 224 -11.17 -22.00 7.63
C ALA A 224 -11.53 -21.82 9.12
N ILE A 225 -12.40 -20.86 9.45
CA ILE A 225 -12.93 -20.67 10.80
C ILE A 225 -13.73 -21.91 11.24
N GLN A 226 -14.63 -22.41 10.39
CA GLN A 226 -15.43 -23.60 10.68
C GLN A 226 -14.54 -24.85 10.89
N ALA A 227 -13.51 -25.02 10.06
CA ALA A 227 -12.54 -26.10 10.21
C ALA A 227 -11.77 -25.99 11.53
N ALA A 228 -11.40 -24.77 11.97
CA ALA A 228 -10.76 -24.56 13.26
C ALA A 228 -11.67 -25.00 14.43
N PHE A 229 -12.98 -24.71 14.39
CA PHE A 229 -13.93 -25.20 15.39
C PHE A 229 -14.06 -26.73 15.41
N ALA A 230 -13.89 -27.37 14.25
CA ALA A 230 -13.84 -28.83 14.10
C ALA A 230 -12.48 -29.45 14.48
N GLY A 231 -11.54 -28.67 15.02
CA GLY A 231 -10.21 -29.15 15.45
C GLY A 231 -9.19 -29.27 14.31
N LYS A 232 -9.42 -28.62 13.17
CA LYS A 232 -8.51 -28.58 12.01
C LYS A 232 -8.05 -27.14 11.72
N PRO A 233 -7.12 -26.59 12.53
CA PRO A 233 -6.71 -25.18 12.45
C PRO A 233 -5.76 -24.87 11.29
N GLU A 234 -5.31 -25.85 10.52
CA GLU A 234 -4.29 -25.70 9.48
C GLU A 234 -4.72 -24.72 8.39
N LEU A 235 -6.01 -24.74 8.02
CA LEU A 235 -6.56 -23.78 7.06
C LEU A 235 -6.49 -22.34 7.59
N LEU A 236 -6.68 -22.16 8.90
CA LEU A 236 -6.57 -20.86 9.56
C LEU A 236 -5.10 -20.37 9.57
N GLN A 237 -4.15 -21.28 9.73
CA GLN A 237 -2.71 -20.96 9.63
C GLN A 237 -2.35 -20.54 8.21
N VAL A 238 -2.80 -21.28 7.19
CA VAL A 238 -2.54 -20.95 5.78
C VAL A 238 -3.07 -19.56 5.40
N ILE A 239 -4.26 -19.17 5.85
CA ILE A 239 -4.77 -17.81 5.59
C ILE A 239 -4.00 -16.75 6.36
N ASN A 240 -3.52 -17.07 7.57
CA ASN A 240 -2.69 -16.17 8.38
C ASN A 240 -1.28 -15.97 7.82
N GLU A 241 -0.75 -16.89 7.03
CA GLU A 241 0.57 -16.75 6.40
C GLU A 241 0.55 -15.83 5.17
N ARG A 242 -0.64 -15.54 4.60
CA ARG A 242 -0.77 -14.67 3.42
C ARG A 242 -0.37 -13.22 3.72
N THR A 243 0.13 -12.51 2.71
CA THR A 243 0.37 -11.06 2.82
C THR A 243 -0.96 -10.31 2.92
N GLY A 244 -1.11 -9.45 3.93
CA GLY A 244 -2.37 -8.74 4.22
C GLY A 244 -2.56 -8.44 5.71
N PHE A 245 -3.19 -7.31 6.00
CA PHE A 245 -3.49 -6.82 7.35
C PHE A 245 -4.75 -7.47 7.94
N THR A 246 -4.89 -8.78 7.80
CA THR A 246 -5.92 -9.55 8.48
C THR A 246 -5.27 -10.71 9.19
N TRP A 247 -5.66 -10.91 10.44
CA TRP A 247 -5.17 -12.00 11.26
C TRP A 247 -6.32 -12.67 12.00
N TYR A 248 -6.27 -14.00 12.08
CA TYR A 248 -7.29 -14.83 12.71
C TYR A 248 -6.68 -15.52 13.92
N TYR A 249 -7.22 -15.24 15.11
CA TYR A 249 -6.79 -15.83 16.36
C TYR A 249 -7.78 -16.85 16.87
N GLY A 250 -7.35 -18.09 17.09
CA GLY A 250 -8.18 -19.11 17.73
C GLY A 250 -8.13 -18.97 19.24
N VAL A 251 -9.25 -18.60 19.86
CA VAL A 251 -9.39 -18.65 21.33
C VAL A 251 -9.63 -20.11 21.70
N LYS A 252 -8.66 -20.71 22.36
CA LYS A 252 -8.72 -22.11 22.78
C LYS A 252 -9.10 -22.25 24.25
N ASN A 253 -9.90 -23.27 24.56
CA ASN A 253 -10.19 -23.66 25.93
C ASN A 253 -9.02 -24.46 26.55
N PRO A 254 -9.07 -24.82 27.85
CA PRO A 254 -8.02 -25.62 28.49
C PRO A 254 -7.77 -27.01 27.87
N GLN A 255 -8.68 -27.51 27.02
CA GLN A 255 -8.53 -28.77 26.28
C GLN A 255 -7.93 -28.56 24.87
N ASP A 256 -7.35 -27.38 24.59
CA ASP A 256 -6.81 -26.96 23.29
C ASP A 256 -7.83 -26.93 22.15
N LYS A 257 -9.13 -26.96 22.45
CA LYS A 257 -10.20 -26.84 21.45
C LYS A 257 -10.53 -25.38 21.21
N ALA A 258 -10.62 -24.97 19.94
CA ALA A 258 -11.06 -23.63 19.56
C ALA A 258 -12.55 -23.44 19.92
N ILE A 259 -12.84 -22.46 20.76
CA ILE A 259 -14.21 -22.07 21.19
C ILE A 259 -14.67 -20.76 20.56
N ALA A 260 -13.74 -19.93 20.10
CA ALA A 260 -14.01 -18.75 19.30
C ALA A 260 -12.85 -18.51 18.31
N VAL A 261 -13.14 -17.75 17.26
CA VAL A 261 -12.10 -17.17 16.40
C VAL A 261 -12.27 -15.66 16.37
N LEU A 262 -11.20 -14.92 16.60
CA LEU A 262 -11.15 -13.47 16.47
C LEU A 262 -10.55 -13.14 15.10
N ARG A 263 -11.27 -12.39 14.27
CA ARG A 263 -10.70 -11.75 13.09
C ARG A 263 -10.32 -10.33 13.47
N ILE A 264 -9.05 -10.00 13.28
CA ILE A 264 -8.49 -8.69 13.55
C ILE A 264 -8.02 -8.13 12.21
N ASP A 265 -8.65 -7.04 11.78
CA ASP A 265 -8.21 -6.31 10.59
C ASP A 265 -7.38 -5.11 11.04
N GLY A 266 -6.14 -5.07 10.58
CA GLY A 266 -5.15 -4.07 10.93
C GLY A 266 -5.34 -2.74 10.23
N ASN A 267 -4.90 -1.67 10.89
CA ASN A 267 -4.85 -0.34 10.31
C ASN A 267 -3.68 -0.22 9.32
N THR A 268 -3.98 -0.23 8.03
CA THR A 268 -2.97 -0.10 6.95
C THR A 268 -2.25 1.25 6.96
N GLN A 269 -2.75 2.23 7.72
CA GLN A 269 -2.16 3.55 7.86
C GLN A 269 -1.17 3.65 9.01
N GLU A 270 -1.15 2.67 9.91
CA GLU A 270 -0.27 2.68 11.07
C GLU A 270 1.20 2.56 10.65
N ASN A 271 2.05 3.29 11.37
CA ASN A 271 3.50 3.17 11.27
C ASN A 271 3.96 1.96 12.11
N PHE A 272 4.62 1.00 11.46
CA PHE A 272 5.07 -0.22 12.13
C PHE A 272 6.57 -0.23 12.43
N ARG A 273 7.30 0.83 12.07
CA ARG A 273 8.76 0.93 12.20
C ARG A 273 9.26 0.97 13.64
N GLU A 274 8.48 1.52 14.55
CA GLU A 274 8.86 1.56 15.97
C GLU A 274 8.75 0.18 16.64
N TYR A 275 8.01 -0.74 16.03
CA TYR A 275 7.86 -2.11 16.51
C TYR A 275 9.01 -2.97 15.99
N ARG A 276 10.00 -3.18 16.84
CA ARG A 276 11.10 -4.11 16.56
C ARG A 276 10.65 -5.52 16.86
N LEU A 277 10.79 -6.41 15.88
CA LEU A 277 10.63 -7.86 16.06
C LEU A 277 11.80 -8.49 16.83
N ASP A 278 12.80 -7.68 17.19
CA ASP A 278 13.94 -8.09 17.98
C ASP A 278 13.49 -8.31 19.43
N GLY A 279 13.21 -9.57 19.77
CA GLY A 279 12.91 -10.03 21.12
C GLY A 279 14.09 -9.81 22.07
N GLU A 280 14.28 -8.57 22.52
CA GLU A 280 14.92 -8.26 23.79
C GLU A 280 13.85 -7.71 24.73
N SER A 281 13.37 -8.60 25.59
CA SER A 281 12.59 -8.24 26.77
C SER A 281 13.26 -7.08 27.50
N ARG A 282 12.48 -6.09 27.90
CA ARG A 282 12.74 -5.32 29.11
C ARG A 282 11.56 -5.45 30.04
#